data_AF-A0A7J8T8V8-F1
#
_entry.id   AF-A0A7J8T8V8-F1
#
_cell.length_a   1.000
_cell.length_b   1.000
_cell.length_c   1.000
_cell.angle_alpha   90.00
_cell.angle_beta   90.00
_cell.angle_gamma   90.00
#
_symmetry.space_group_name_H-M   'P 1'
#
loop_
_entity.id
_entity.type
_entity.pdbx_description
1 polymer ?
#
loop_
_entity_poly.entity_id
_entity_poly.type
_entity_poly.pdbx_seq_one_letter_code
_entity_poly.pdbx_strand_id
1 'polypeptide(L)'
;MNYRGCEDDVSLDEMDVSATQSEQTSTSIIDVAMLLEKNIWTIGLELSKIIASEKVIQECAKKLYTALCEVEGLTGDERYCALNKISNHPTQMLIFFSLPSSMRLEW
;
A
#
# COMPACT_ATOMS: atom_id res chain seq x y z
N MET A 1 64.99 -8.79 56.48
CA MET A 1 64.08 -7.74 55.98
C MET A 1 63.36 -8.30 54.77
N ASN A 2 62.03 -8.21 54.80
CA ASN A 2 61.08 -8.92 53.94
C ASN A 2 60.67 -7.99 52.79
N TYR A 3 61.11 -8.25 51.56
CA TYR A 3 60.62 -7.53 50.38
C TYR A 3 59.39 -8.26 49.86
N ARG A 4 58.23 -7.84 50.37
CA ARG A 4 56.90 -8.25 49.91
C ARG A 4 56.69 -7.63 48.53
N GLY A 5 56.64 -8.45 47.49
CA GLY A 5 56.15 -8.03 46.18
C GLY A 5 54.67 -7.66 46.30
N CYS A 6 54.34 -6.42 45.94
CA CYS A 6 52.95 -6.06 45.64
C CYS A 6 52.69 -6.53 44.21
N GLU A 7 51.94 -7.62 44.08
CA GLU A 7 51.23 -7.93 42.85
C GLU A 7 50.06 -6.96 42.79
N ASP A 8 50.17 -5.94 41.93
CA ASP A 8 49.04 -5.11 41.57
C ASP A 8 48.12 -5.98 40.70
N ASP A 9 47.12 -6.59 41.32
CA ASP A 9 45.97 -7.16 40.62
C ASP A 9 45.23 -6.01 39.90
N VAL A 10 45.64 -5.72 38.67
CA VAL A 10 44.86 -4.89 37.75
C VAL A 10 43.61 -5.68 37.39
N SER A 11 42.56 -5.49 38.19
CA SER A 11 41.21 -5.87 37.81
C SER A 11 40.82 -5.01 36.60
N LEU A 12 41.03 -5.54 35.39
CA LEU A 12 40.30 -5.10 34.22
C LEU A 12 38.86 -5.53 34.48
N ASP A 13 38.05 -4.62 35.01
CA ASP A 13 36.60 -4.77 34.98
C ASP A 13 36.25 -4.98 33.51
N GLU A 14 35.93 -6.22 33.13
CA GLU A 14 35.53 -6.54 31.77
C GLU A 14 34.26 -5.75 31.52
N MET A 15 34.41 -4.60 30.85
CA MET A 15 33.27 -3.85 30.36
C MET A 15 32.50 -4.82 29.47
N ASP A 16 31.27 -5.15 29.88
CA ASP A 16 30.42 -6.10 29.18
C ASP A 16 30.06 -5.55 27.80
N VAL A 17 30.95 -5.80 26.83
CA VAL A 17 30.78 -5.41 25.43
C VAL A 17 29.51 -6.04 24.86
N SER A 18 29.09 -7.21 25.37
CA SER A 18 27.83 -7.84 24.97
C SER A 18 26.60 -7.03 25.38
N ALA A 19 26.59 -6.41 26.56
CA ALA A 19 25.48 -5.53 26.97
C ALA A 19 25.35 -4.32 26.02
N THR A 20 26.46 -3.65 25.72
CA THR A 20 26.46 -2.46 24.84
C THR A 20 26.11 -2.80 23.38
N GLN A 21 26.55 -3.96 22.86
CA GLN A 21 26.21 -4.42 21.51
C GLN A 21 24.74 -4.89 21.39
N SER A 22 24.20 -5.48 22.45
CA SER A 22 22.79 -5.88 22.55
C SER A 22 21.84 -4.68 22.55
N GLU A 23 22.15 -3.64 23.31
CA GLU A 23 21.36 -2.40 23.37
C GLU A 23 21.37 -1.65 22.03
N GLN A 24 22.53 -1.56 21.37
CA GLN A 24 22.66 -0.93 20.05
C GLN A 24 21.86 -1.69 18.98
N THR A 25 21.88 -3.03 19.02
CA THR A 25 21.11 -3.88 18.11
C THR A 25 19.61 -3.74 18.36
N SER A 26 19.19 -3.71 19.63
CA SER A 26 17.79 -3.52 20.01
C SER A 26 17.25 -2.17 19.55
N THR A 27 18.04 -1.11 19.70
CA THR A 27 17.71 0.24 19.21
C THR A 27 17.56 0.25 17.69
N SER A 28 18.51 -0.37 16.97
CA SER A 28 18.44 -0.48 15.52
C SER A 28 17.21 -1.26 15.03
N ILE A 29 16.78 -2.31 15.74
CA ILE A 29 15.57 -3.08 15.41
C ILE A 29 14.32 -2.21 15.61
N ILE A 30 14.24 -1.44 16.70
CA ILE A 30 13.12 -0.53 16.98
C ILE A 30 13.02 0.54 15.89
N ASP A 31 14.15 1.13 15.47
CA ASP A 31 14.17 2.12 14.40
C ASP A 31 13.66 1.55 13.07
N VAL A 32 14.09 0.33 12.72
CA VAL A 32 13.60 -0.37 11.51
C VAL A 32 12.10 -0.67 11.63
N ALA A 33 11.62 -1.08 12.80
CA ALA A 33 10.20 -1.35 13.05
C ALA A 33 9.35 -0.09 12.90
N MET A 34 9.78 1.04 13.47
CA MET A 34 9.10 2.34 13.32
C MET A 34 9.08 2.82 11.87
N LEU A 35 10.19 2.63 11.14
CA LEU A 35 10.26 2.97 9.72
C LEU A 35 9.31 2.11 8.89
N LEU A 36 9.23 0.80 9.18
CA LEU A 36 8.32 -0.12 8.52
C LEU A 36 6.86 0.25 8.79
N GLU A 37 6.50 0.54 10.04
CA GLU A 37 5.16 1.00 10.43
C GLU A 37 4.75 2.24 9.63
N LYS A 38 5.63 3.25 9.56
CA LYS A 38 5.38 4.47 8.79
C LYS A 38 5.17 4.21 7.30
N ASN A 39 5.96 3.32 6.71
CA ASN A 39 5.84 2.95 5.31
C ASN A 39 4.53 2.20 5.04
N ILE A 40 4.17 1.24 5.90
CA ILE A 40 2.90 0.50 5.81
C ILE A 40 1.71 1.44 5.93
N TRP A 41 1.74 2.36 6.90
CA TRP A 41 0.71 3.37 7.07
C TRP A 41 0.54 4.24 5.82
N THR A 42 1.65 4.71 5.26
CA THR A 42 1.65 5.55 4.05
C THR A 42 1.07 4.81 2.85
N ILE A 43 1.51 3.57 2.62
CA ILE A 43 0.98 2.72 1.53
C ILE A 43 -0.51 2.46 1.75
N GLY A 44 -0.94 2.18 2.98
CA GLY A 44 -2.35 1.98 3.31
C GLY A 44 -3.22 3.19 2.99
N LEU A 45 -2.72 4.40 3.27
CA LEU A 45 -3.43 5.64 2.95
C LEU A 45 -3.55 5.85 1.45
N GLU A 46 -2.49 5.62 0.67
CA GLU A 46 -2.53 5.74 -0.79
C GLU A 46 -3.47 4.70 -1.42
N LEU A 47 -3.44 3.45 -0.95
CA LEU A 47 -4.39 2.42 -1.37
C LEU A 47 -5.83 2.81 -1.07
N SER A 48 -6.10 3.37 0.11
CA SER A 48 -7.44 3.85 0.47
C SER A 48 -7.93 4.94 -0.48
N LYS A 49 -7.06 5.86 -0.90
CA LYS A 49 -7.39 6.90 -1.89
C LYS A 49 -7.69 6.28 -3.25
N ILE A 50 -6.86 5.36 -3.72
CA ILE A 50 -7.04 4.66 -5.00
C ILE A 50 -8.38 3.93 -5.02
N ILE A 51 -8.69 3.17 -3.97
CA ILE A 51 -9.96 2.43 -3.85
C ILE A 51 -11.16 3.38 -3.83
N ALA A 52 -11.05 4.51 -3.13
CA ALA A 52 -12.11 5.51 -3.11
C ALA A 52 -12.33 6.11 -4.52
N SER A 53 -11.26 6.45 -5.22
CA SER A 53 -11.32 6.94 -6.61
C SER A 53 -11.90 5.89 -7.58
N GLU A 54 -11.48 4.63 -7.48
CA GLU A 54 -12.01 3.53 -8.28
C GLU A 54 -13.52 3.38 -8.09
N LYS A 55 -13.98 3.38 -6.83
CA LYS A 55 -15.41 3.27 -6.51
C LYS A 55 -16.22 4.42 -7.10
N VAL A 56 -15.69 5.64 -7.08
CA VAL A 56 -16.33 6.81 -7.70
C VAL A 56 -16.40 6.65 -9.22
N ILE A 57 -15.32 6.21 -9.86
CA ILE A 57 -15.29 5.97 -11.32
C ILE A 57 -16.33 4.92 -11.70
N GLN A 58 -16.41 3.80 -10.98
CA GLN A 58 -17.39 2.75 -11.22
C GLN A 58 -18.83 3.26 -11.09
N GLU A 59 -19.12 4.04 -10.05
CA GLU A 59 -20.45 4.62 -9.85
C GLU A 59 -20.82 5.64 -10.94
N CYS A 60 -19.88 6.48 -11.35
CA CYS A 60 -20.07 7.42 -12.47
C CYS A 60 -20.30 6.69 -13.79
N ALA A 61 -19.54 5.64 -14.07
CA ALA A 61 -19.69 4.81 -15.26
C ALA A 61 -21.05 4.11 -15.29
N LYS A 62 -21.51 3.59 -14.15
CA LYS A 62 -22.84 3.01 -13.99
C LYS A 62 -23.94 4.03 -14.25
N LYS A 63 -23.85 5.23 -13.66
CA LYS A 63 -24.83 6.31 -13.91
C LYS A 63 -24.88 6.73 -15.37
N LEU A 64 -23.72 6.87 -16.01
CA LEU A 64 -23.63 7.19 -17.43
C LEU A 64 -24.21 6.07 -18.29
N TYR A 65 -23.93 4.81 -17.98
CA TYR A 65 -24.53 3.67 -18.66
C TYR A 65 -26.06 3.70 -18.58
N THR A 66 -26.62 3.96 -17.40
CA THR A 66 -28.07 4.11 -17.22
C THR A 66 -28.62 5.25 -18.08
N ALA A 67 -27.99 6.43 -18.06
CA ALA A 67 -28.42 7.56 -18.88
C ALA A 67 -28.37 7.24 -20.39
N LEU A 68 -27.33 6.53 -20.85
CA LEU A 68 -27.22 6.06 -22.23
C LEU A 68 -28.32 5.06 -22.61
N CYS A 69 -28.84 4.30 -21.64
CA CYS A 69 -29.96 3.38 -21.89
C CYS A 69 -31.30 4.08 -22.11
N GLU A 70 -31.45 5.31 -21.59
CA GLU A 70 -32.65 6.13 -21.73
C GLU A 70 -32.71 6.87 -23.07
N VAL A 71 -31.58 6.95 -23.80
CA VAL A 71 -31.53 7.60 -25.10
C VAL A 71 -32.16 6.70 -26.17
N GLU A 72 -33.21 7.19 -26.81
CA GLU A 72 -33.91 6.49 -27.89
C GLU A 72 -33.02 6.33 -29.14
N GLY A 73 -33.10 5.16 -29.78
CA GLY A 73 -32.34 4.84 -30.99
C GLY A 73 -30.91 4.36 -30.77
N LEU A 74 -30.37 4.43 -29.55
CA LEU A 74 -29.04 3.90 -29.21
C LEU A 74 -29.08 2.38 -29.00
N THR A 75 -28.30 1.64 -29.78
CA THR A 75 -28.08 0.19 -29.61
C THR A 75 -27.12 -0.11 -28.46
N GLY A 76 -27.10 -1.36 -27.97
CA GLY A 76 -26.19 -1.77 -26.89
C GLY A 76 -24.71 -1.50 -27.22
N ASP A 77 -24.28 -1.90 -28.42
CA ASP A 77 -22.91 -1.75 -28.91
C ASP A 77 -22.46 -0.29 -28.96
N GLU A 78 -23.34 0.61 -29.37
CA GLU A 78 -23.05 2.04 -29.42
C GLU A 78 -22.90 2.64 -28.01
N ARG A 79 -23.69 2.18 -27.04
CA ARG A 79 -23.55 2.58 -25.63
C ARG A 79 -22.20 2.14 -25.08
N TYR A 80 -21.74 0.93 -25.41
CA TYR A 80 -20.41 0.46 -25.01
C TYR A 80 -19.30 1.23 -25.70
N CYS A 81 -19.42 1.48 -27.01
CA CYS A 81 -18.45 2.28 -27.74
C CYS A 81 -18.34 3.70 -27.15
N ALA A 82 -19.45 4.30 -26.72
CA ALA A 82 -19.44 5.59 -26.04
C ALA A 82 -18.70 5.53 -24.70
N LEU A 83 -18.95 4.51 -23.87
CA LEU A 83 -18.24 4.30 -22.61
C LEU A 83 -16.75 4.00 -22.78
N ASN A 84 -16.38 3.26 -23.83
CA ASN A 84 -14.99 2.92 -24.07
C ASN A 84 -14.18 4.15 -24.53
N LYS A 85 -14.83 5.09 -25.25
CA LYS A 85 -14.20 6.33 -25.74
C LYS A 85 -13.82 7.32 -24.64
N ILE A 86 -14.52 7.33 -23.50
CA ILE A 86 -14.24 8.27 -22.41
C ILE A 86 -13.06 7.86 -21.53
N SER A 87 -12.47 6.69 -21.79
CA SER A 87 -11.62 5.99 -20.82
C SER A 87 -10.30 5.56 -21.42
N ASN A 88 -9.21 5.80 -20.69
CA ASN A 88 -7.90 5.26 -21.02
C ASN A 88 -7.80 3.78 -20.61
N HIS A 89 -6.77 3.08 -21.07
CA HIS A 89 -6.59 1.64 -20.82
C HIS A 89 -6.77 1.24 -19.33
N PRO A 90 -6.17 1.91 -18.32
CA PRO A 90 -6.41 1.54 -16.92
C PRO A 90 -7.84 1.81 -16.45
N THR A 91 -8.49 2.87 -16.91
CA THR A 91 -9.86 3.22 -16.51
C THR A 91 -10.90 2.32 -17.20
N GLN A 92 -10.58 1.74 -18.37
CA GLN A 92 -11.48 0.81 -19.07
C GLN A 92 -11.80 -0.41 -18.22
N MET A 93 -10.81 -0.98 -17.54
CA MET A 93 -11.04 -2.11 -16.63
C MET A 93 -11.99 -1.74 -15.48
N LEU A 94 -11.92 -0.50 -14.97
CA LEU A 94 -12.84 -0.03 -13.94
C LEU A 94 -14.27 0.13 -14.48
N ILE A 95 -14.40 0.64 -15.72
CA ILE A 95 -15.70 0.73 -16.40
C ILE A 95 -16.29 -0.66 -16.63
N PHE A 96 -15.49 -1.67 -17.00
CA PHE A 96 -15.96 -3.06 -17.13
C PHE A 96 -16.70 -3.55 -15.88
N PHE A 97 -16.06 -3.37 -14.72
CA PHE A 97 -16.57 -3.83 -13.44
C PHE A 97 -17.79 -3.02 -12.97
N SER A 98 -18.11 -1.91 -13.64
CA SER A 98 -19.36 -1.16 -13.40
C SER A 98 -20.56 -1.68 -14.21
N LEU A 99 -20.33 -2.46 -15.28
CA LEU A 99 -21.40 -2.97 -16.14
C LEU A 99 -22.23 -4.07 -15.46
N PRO A 100 -23.51 -4.27 -15.85
CA PRO A 100 -24.30 -5.43 -15.45
C PRO A 100 -23.60 -6.74 -15.81
N SER A 101 -23.75 -7.77 -14.97
CA SER A 101 -23.05 -9.05 -15.15
C SER A 101 -23.33 -9.73 -16.50
N SER A 102 -24.56 -9.61 -17.03
CA SER A 102 -24.93 -10.16 -18.34
C SER A 102 -24.13 -9.54 -19.50
N MET A 103 -23.68 -8.29 -19.32
CA MET A 103 -23.01 -7.51 -20.36
C MET A 103 -21.49 -7.64 -20.29
N ARG A 104 -20.96 -8.15 -19.18
CA ARG A 104 -19.51 -8.40 -19.04
C ARG A 104 -19.01 -9.58 -19.87
N LEU A 105 -19.91 -10.47 -20.30
CA LEU A 105 -19.55 -11.63 -21.12
C LEU A 105 -19.52 -11.29 -22.62
N GLU A 106 -20.12 -10.16 -23.01
CA GLU A 106 -20.18 -9.68 -24.39
C GLU A 106 -19.04 -8.68 -24.71
N TRP A 107 -18.23 -8.33 -23.70
CA TRP A 107 -17.20 -7.29 -23.78
C TRP A 107 -15.83 -7.83 -24.16
#